data_AF-A0A1Y1LVE7-F1
#
_entry.id   AF-A0A1Y1LVE7-F1
#
_cell.length_a   1.000
_cell.length_b   1.000
_cell.length_c   1.000
_cell.angle_alpha   90.00
_cell.angle_beta   90.00
_cell.angle_gamma   90.00
#
_symmetry.space_group_name_H-M   'P 1'
#
loop_
_entity.id
_entity.type
_entity.pdbx_description
1 polymer ?
#
loop_
_entity_poly.entity_id
_entity_poly.type
_entity_poly.pdbx_seq_one_letter_code
_entity_poly.pdbx_strand_id
1 'polypeptide(L)'
;VDPVGVERVLTTIFKIASRWKAILLLDEADVFLAQRSDSPHANALVSVFLRELEQYDGILFLTTNRVQSFDEAMISRIHLALHYEPLGKDARMAVWQYFLEQAITKSGTPDCQKLIDSLADVDLNGREIRNTVFVARSMAEYENTIVCESHLRESIVARKQFQRDFRGAG
;
A
#
# COMPACT_ATOMS: atom_id res chain seq x y z
N VAL A 1 -20.70 9.85 9.80
CA VAL A 1 -19.96 9.14 10.87
C VAL A 1 -20.16 9.94 12.16
N ASP A 2 -20.62 9.30 13.23
CA ASP A 2 -20.87 9.96 14.53
C ASP A 2 -19.56 10.06 15.34
N PRO A 3 -19.09 11.28 15.67
CA PRO A 3 -17.85 11.48 16.43
C PRO A 3 -17.87 10.81 17.82
N VAL A 4 -19.02 10.76 18.48
CA VAL A 4 -19.16 10.17 19.82
C VAL A 4 -19.01 8.65 19.77
N GLY A 5 -19.59 8.02 18.75
CA GLY A 5 -19.40 6.60 18.46
C GLY A 5 -17.94 6.26 18.18
N VAL A 6 -17.26 7.06 17.35
CA VAL A 6 -15.84 6.84 17.02
C VAL A 6 -14.94 7.00 18.24
N GLU A 7 -15.17 8.03 19.06
CA GLU A 7 -14.46 8.23 20.34
C GLU A 7 -14.53 6.97 21.20
N ARG A 8 -15.74 6.48 21.47
CA ARG A 8 -15.94 5.28 22.29
C ARG A 8 -15.18 4.06 21.76
N VAL A 9 -15.18 3.87 20.44
CA VAL A 9 -14.48 2.75 19.79
C VAL A 9 -12.97 2.90 19.95
N LEU A 10 -12.42 4.07 19.64
CA LEU A 10 -10.98 4.36 19.77
C LEU A 10 -10.50 4.19 21.22
N THR A 11 -11.19 4.81 22.18
CA THR A 11 -10.86 4.69 23.60
C THR A 11 -10.87 3.23 24.06
N THR A 12 -11.84 2.44 23.58
CA THR A 12 -11.94 1.02 23.94
C THR A 12 -10.76 0.23 23.36
N ILE A 13 -10.44 0.42 22.08
CA ILE A 13 -9.32 -0.25 21.41
C ILE A 13 -8.00 0.12 22.08
N PHE A 14 -7.78 1.40 22.35
CA PHE A 14 -6.55 1.91 22.95
C PHE A 14 -6.35 1.33 24.35
N LYS A 15 -7.40 1.28 25.18
CA LYS A 15 -7.35 0.66 26.52
C LYS A 15 -7.05 -0.84 26.46
N ILE A 16 -7.66 -1.56 25.52
CA ILE A 16 -7.39 -2.98 25.33
C ILE A 16 -5.94 -3.19 24.91
N ALA A 17 -5.46 -2.46 23.90
CA ALA A 17 -4.09 -2.56 23.40
C ALA A 17 -3.07 -2.25 24.50
N SER A 18 -3.27 -1.17 25.25
CA SER A 18 -2.40 -0.78 26.37
C SER A 18 -2.38 -1.86 27.48
N ARG A 19 -3.55 -2.37 27.89
CA ARG A 19 -3.65 -3.44 28.91
C ARG A 19 -2.93 -4.71 28.50
N TRP A 20 -2.92 -5.03 27.21
CA TRP A 20 -2.28 -6.23 26.66
C TRP A 20 -0.83 -5.99 26.24
N LYS A 21 -0.32 -4.75 26.35
CA LYS A 21 0.97 -4.32 25.79
C LYS A 21 1.10 -4.68 24.30
N ALA A 22 -0.02 -4.61 23.58
CA ALA A 22 -0.08 -4.93 22.16
C ALA A 22 0.39 -3.73 21.33
N ILE A 23 1.00 -4.01 20.18
CA ILE A 23 1.27 -3.02 19.15
C ILE A 23 -0.04 -2.76 18.39
N LEU A 24 -0.45 -1.50 18.32
CA LEU A 24 -1.63 -1.08 17.58
C LEU A 24 -1.23 -0.61 16.17
N LEU A 25 -1.97 -1.03 15.15
CA LEU A 25 -1.83 -0.55 13.77
C LEU A 25 -3.14 0.06 13.33
N LEU A 26 -3.12 1.34 12.94
CA LEU A 26 -4.21 1.97 12.21
C LEU A 26 -3.77 2.12 10.75
N ASP A 27 -4.39 1.32 9.90
CA ASP A 27 -4.15 1.32 8.46
C ASP A 27 -5.04 2.37 7.79
N GLU A 28 -4.52 3.04 6.76
CA GLU A 28 -5.22 4.09 6.01
C GLU A 28 -5.83 5.17 6.92
N ALA A 29 -5.05 5.68 7.87
CA ALA A 29 -5.50 6.66 8.86
C ALA A 29 -5.69 8.08 8.27
N ASP A 30 -5.86 8.23 6.96
CA ASP A 30 -5.91 9.52 6.27
C ASP A 30 -7.05 10.43 6.77
N VAL A 31 -8.22 9.86 7.09
CA VAL A 31 -9.36 10.58 7.69
C VAL A 31 -9.00 11.21 9.04
N PHE A 32 -8.15 10.56 9.83
CA PHE A 32 -7.73 11.05 11.14
C PHE A 32 -6.54 12.01 11.08
N LEU A 33 -5.82 11.98 9.96
CA LEU A 33 -4.60 12.72 9.73
C LEU A 33 -4.82 13.97 8.86
N ALA A 34 -5.98 14.08 8.22
CA ALA A 34 -6.32 15.16 7.32
C ALA A 34 -6.36 16.53 8.03
N GLN A 35 -5.89 17.55 7.31
CA GLN A 35 -6.02 18.96 7.70
C GLN A 35 -7.48 19.31 7.93
N ARG A 36 -7.69 20.27 8.83
CA ARG A 36 -9.01 20.82 9.09
C ARG A 36 -9.64 21.29 7.78
N SER A 37 -10.85 20.83 7.54
CA SER A 37 -11.65 21.18 6.36
C SER A 37 -12.85 22.03 6.78
N ASP A 38 -13.62 22.52 5.82
CA ASP A 38 -14.89 23.22 6.09
C ASP A 38 -15.96 22.29 6.70
N SER A 39 -15.69 20.98 6.82
CA SER A 39 -16.57 20.01 7.48
C SER A 39 -16.35 20.01 8.99
N PRO A 40 -17.31 20.52 9.79
CA PRO A 40 -17.18 20.52 11.25
C PRO A 40 -17.11 19.10 11.83
N HIS A 41 -17.73 18.14 11.16
CA HIS A 41 -17.74 16.73 11.56
C HIS A 41 -16.35 16.09 11.41
N ALA A 42 -15.64 16.36 10.32
CA ALA A 42 -14.28 15.84 10.12
C ALA A 42 -13.31 16.43 11.16
N ASN A 43 -13.43 17.73 11.42
CA ASN A 43 -12.59 18.42 12.40
C ASN A 43 -12.83 17.89 13.83
N ALA A 44 -14.07 17.54 14.16
CA ALA A 44 -14.39 16.92 15.45
C ALA A 44 -13.72 15.55 15.61
N LEU A 45 -13.71 14.73 14.55
CA LEU A 45 -13.04 13.43 14.55
C LEU A 45 -11.53 13.56 14.73
N VAL A 46 -10.88 14.47 14.00
CA VAL A 46 -9.44 14.75 14.15
C VAL A 46 -9.13 15.21 15.57
N SER A 47 -9.98 16.07 16.15
CA SER A 47 -9.80 16.56 17.53
C SER A 47 -9.93 15.46 18.58
N VAL A 48 -10.93 14.57 18.44
CA VAL A 48 -11.09 13.39 19.29
C VAL A 48 -9.86 12.50 19.18
N PHE A 49 -9.41 12.21 17.96
CA PHE A 49 -8.27 11.36 17.71
C PHE A 49 -6.98 11.89 18.34
N LEU A 50 -6.69 13.19 18.15
CA LEU A 50 -5.53 13.87 18.77
C LEU A 50 -5.53 13.73 20.29
N ARG A 51 -6.69 13.90 20.94
CA ARG A 51 -6.82 13.76 22.39
C ARG A 51 -6.58 12.32 22.85
N GLU A 52 -7.13 11.33 22.17
CA GLU A 52 -6.92 9.92 22.52
C GLU A 52 -5.46 9.50 22.29
N LEU A 53 -4.80 10.03 21.26
CA LEU A 53 -3.38 9.80 20.99
C LEU A 53 -2.47 10.32 22.10
N GLU A 54 -2.78 11.48 22.69
CA GLU A 54 -2.01 12.04 23.81
C GLU A 54 -2.06 11.16 25.06
N GLN A 55 -3.19 10.49 25.27
CA GLN A 55 -3.42 9.64 26.43
C GLN A 55 -2.98 8.18 26.21
N TYR A 56 -2.62 7.82 24.97
CA TYR A 56 -2.31 6.45 24.63
C TYR A 56 -0.92 6.04 25.11
N ASP A 57 -0.89 5.09 26.06
CA ASP A 57 0.33 4.44 26.53
C ASP A 57 0.52 3.09 25.81
N GLY A 58 1.29 3.12 24.71
CA GLY A 58 1.58 1.96 23.89
C GLY A 58 2.32 2.30 22.60
N ILE A 59 2.58 1.27 21.77
CA ILE A 59 3.20 1.44 20.45
C ILE A 59 2.09 1.50 19.40
N LEU A 60 2.02 2.61 18.68
CA LEU A 60 1.07 2.83 17.60
C LEU A 60 1.80 3.02 16.27
N PHE A 61 1.43 2.21 15.29
CA PHE A 61 1.77 2.42 13.88
C PHE A 61 0.58 3.05 13.15
N LEU A 62 0.86 4.10 12.39
CA LEU A 62 -0.09 4.74 11.49
C LEU A 62 0.42 4.57 10.06
N THR A 63 -0.43 4.13 9.15
CA THR A 63 -0.13 4.17 7.71
C THR A 63 -1.03 5.21 7.05
N THR A 64 -0.52 5.89 6.03
CA THR A 64 -1.31 6.78 5.20
C THR A 64 -0.71 6.90 3.81
N ASN A 65 -1.58 7.02 2.81
CA ASN A 65 -1.20 7.33 1.43
C ASN A 65 -1.25 8.85 1.16
N ARG A 66 -1.67 9.68 2.14
CA ARG A 66 -1.93 11.12 1.97
C ARG A 66 -1.12 11.96 2.96
N VAL A 67 0.16 12.14 2.64
CA VAL A 67 1.10 12.89 3.49
C VAL A 67 0.93 14.42 3.33
N GLN A 68 0.46 14.89 2.18
CA GLN A 68 0.42 16.33 1.88
C GLN A 68 -0.64 17.12 2.66
N SER A 69 -1.55 16.42 3.33
CA SER A 69 -2.66 17.01 4.08
C SER A 69 -2.54 16.75 5.59
N PHE A 70 -1.34 16.59 6.12
CA PHE A 70 -1.19 16.42 7.57
C PHE A 70 -1.50 17.70 8.34
N ASP A 71 -2.27 17.58 9.42
CA ASP A 71 -2.40 18.63 10.43
C ASP A 71 -1.06 18.80 11.19
N GLU A 72 -0.61 20.03 11.38
CA GLU A 72 0.67 20.32 12.05
C GLU A 72 0.69 19.80 13.50
N ALA A 73 -0.46 19.80 14.18
CA ALA A 73 -0.59 19.22 15.51
C ALA A 73 -0.39 17.69 15.50
N MET A 74 -0.81 17.00 14.43
CA MET A 74 -0.55 15.57 14.27
C MET A 74 0.95 15.29 14.14
N ILE A 75 1.67 16.07 13.33
CA ILE A 75 3.12 15.90 13.12
C ILE A 75 3.88 16.01 14.44
N SER A 76 3.52 16.98 15.30
CA SER A 76 4.17 17.16 16.61
C SER A 76 4.03 15.96 17.57
N ARG A 77 3.06 15.06 17.33
CA ARG A 77 2.79 13.86 18.14
C ARG A 77 3.33 12.57 17.51
N ILE A 78 3.94 12.66 16.32
CA ILE A 78 4.59 11.54 15.64
C ILE A 78 6.06 11.51 16.05
N HIS A 79 6.44 10.48 16.82
CA HIS A 79 7.83 10.30 17.26
C HIS A 79 8.78 9.92 16.11
N LEU A 80 8.27 9.15 15.13
CA LEU A 80 9.04 8.71 13.97
C LEU A 80 8.15 8.70 12.72
N ALA A 81 8.56 9.44 11.70
CA ALA A 81 7.94 9.43 10.39
C ALA A 81 8.83 8.67 9.40
N LEU A 82 8.30 7.60 8.80
CA LEU A 82 8.99 6.82 7.77
C LEU A 82 8.36 7.13 6.42
N HIS A 83 9.13 7.79 5.55
CA HIS A 83 8.73 8.03 4.17
C HIS A 83 9.22 6.90 3.28
N TYR A 84 8.31 6.28 2.53
CA TYR A 84 8.63 5.25 1.56
C TYR A 84 8.65 5.87 0.16
N GLU A 85 9.86 5.98 -0.40
CA GLU A 85 10.03 6.42 -1.77
C GLU A 85 9.59 5.34 -2.78
N PRO A 86 9.25 5.73 -4.02
CA PRO A 86 9.08 4.78 -5.11
C PRO A 86 10.30 3.85 -5.24
N LEU A 87 10.05 2.61 -5.68
CA LEU A 87 11.12 1.64 -5.83
C LEU A 87 12.17 2.12 -6.83
N GLY A 88 13.43 2.23 -6.39
CA GLY A 88 14.59 2.38 -7.28
C GLY A 88 14.81 1.13 -8.13
N LYS A 89 15.71 1.22 -9.13
CA LYS A 89 15.97 0.13 -10.07
C LYS A 89 16.37 -1.18 -9.36
N ASP A 90 17.32 -1.12 -8.43
CA ASP A 90 17.80 -2.31 -7.70
C ASP A 90 16.69 -2.94 -6.84
N ALA A 91 15.87 -2.10 -6.20
CA ALA A 91 14.72 -2.57 -5.43
C ALA A 91 13.65 -3.22 -6.33
N ARG A 92 13.39 -2.65 -7.52
CA ARG A 92 12.49 -3.29 -8.51
C ARG A 92 13.06 -4.62 -8.99
N MET A 93 14.36 -4.72 -9.25
CA MET A 93 15.01 -5.98 -9.65
C MET A 93 14.82 -7.06 -8.59
N ALA A 94 15.02 -6.74 -7.30
CA ALA A 94 14.81 -7.68 -6.20
C ALA A 94 13.34 -8.13 -6.10
N VAL A 95 12.39 -7.21 -6.28
CA VAL A 95 10.96 -7.54 -6.26
C VAL A 95 10.56 -8.41 -7.45
N TRP A 96 11.06 -8.10 -8.65
CA TRP A 96 10.88 -8.93 -9.84
C TRP A 96 11.42 -10.34 -9.62
N GLN A 97 12.65 -10.45 -9.12
CA GLN A 97 13.28 -11.72 -8.82
C GLN A 97 12.40 -12.56 -7.88
N TYR A 98 11.99 -12.00 -6.74
CA TYR A 98 11.18 -12.69 -5.75
C TYR A 98 9.88 -13.26 -6.33
N PHE A 99 9.17 -12.51 -7.17
CA PHE A 99 7.91 -12.97 -7.76
C PHE A 99 8.10 -13.92 -8.94
N LEU A 100 9.12 -13.71 -9.79
CA LEU A 100 9.41 -14.59 -10.92
C LEU A 100 9.89 -15.97 -10.47
N GLU A 101 10.67 -16.05 -9.40
CA GLU A 101 11.08 -17.33 -8.80
C GLU A 101 9.88 -18.17 -8.32
N GLN A 102 8.76 -17.53 -8.01
CA GLN A 102 7.50 -18.18 -7.63
C GLN A 102 6.56 -18.44 -8.81
N ALA A 103 6.92 -17.97 -10.01
CA ALA A 103 6.09 -18.07 -11.21
C ALA A 103 6.32 -19.37 -12.00
N ILE A 104 6.46 -20.48 -11.27
CA ILE A 104 6.67 -21.81 -11.84
C ILE A 104 5.34 -22.34 -12.41
N THR A 105 5.37 -22.79 -13.66
CA THR A 105 4.23 -23.44 -14.33
C THR A 105 4.48 -24.94 -14.46
N LYS A 106 3.48 -25.69 -14.94
CA LYS A 106 3.65 -27.11 -15.27
C LYS A 106 4.72 -27.36 -16.33
N SER A 107 4.99 -26.36 -17.16
CA SER A 107 5.96 -26.43 -18.26
C SER A 107 7.38 -26.04 -17.82
N GLY A 108 7.55 -25.59 -16.58
CA GLY A 108 8.85 -25.32 -15.97
C GLY A 108 8.98 -23.95 -15.32
N THR A 109 10.23 -23.59 -15.01
CA THR A 109 10.61 -22.33 -14.36
C THR A 109 10.97 -21.28 -15.41
N PRO A 110 10.55 -20.01 -15.25
CA PRO A 110 10.96 -18.94 -16.14
C PRO A 110 12.46 -18.62 -16.04
N ASP A 111 13.03 -18.10 -17.12
CA ASP A 111 14.38 -17.52 -17.14
C ASP A 111 14.36 -16.15 -16.43
N CYS A 112 14.46 -16.19 -15.10
CA CYS A 112 14.25 -15.02 -14.25
C CYS A 112 15.24 -13.90 -14.58
N GLN A 113 16.53 -14.21 -14.77
CA GLN A 113 17.56 -13.21 -15.02
C GLN A 113 17.27 -12.44 -16.31
N LYS A 114 16.98 -13.16 -17.40
CA LYS A 114 16.66 -12.55 -18.69
C LYS A 114 15.42 -11.65 -18.62
N LEU A 115 14.40 -12.05 -17.87
CA LEU A 115 13.17 -11.28 -17.69
C LEU A 115 13.37 -10.04 -16.82
N ILE A 116 14.18 -10.15 -15.77
CA ILE A 116 14.53 -9.00 -14.91
C ILE A 116 15.28 -7.96 -15.73
N ASP A 117 16.28 -8.38 -16.52
CA ASP A 117 17.10 -7.48 -17.32
C ASP A 117 16.27 -6.69 -18.35
N SER A 118 15.20 -7.28 -18.90
CA SER A 118 14.33 -6.63 -19.88
C SER A 118 13.22 -5.76 -19.27
N LEU A 119 12.93 -5.90 -17.97
CA LEU A 119 11.80 -5.25 -17.30
C LEU A 119 12.18 -4.35 -16.11
N ALA A 120 13.43 -4.36 -15.65
CA ALA A 120 13.88 -3.57 -14.50
C ALA A 120 13.71 -2.04 -14.68
N ASP A 121 13.75 -1.57 -15.92
CA ASP A 121 13.57 -0.17 -16.29
C ASP A 121 12.10 0.23 -16.44
N VAL A 122 11.16 -0.71 -16.37
CA VAL A 122 9.73 -0.40 -16.34
C VAL A 122 9.37 0.11 -14.95
N ASP A 123 8.89 1.36 -14.89
CA ASP A 123 8.47 2.00 -13.65
C ASP A 123 7.16 1.40 -13.13
N LEU A 124 7.28 0.46 -12.19
CA LEU A 124 6.20 -0.25 -11.53
C LEU A 124 6.51 -0.35 -10.03
N ASN A 125 5.50 -0.16 -9.19
CA ASN A 125 5.63 -0.45 -7.77
C ASN A 125 5.48 -1.96 -7.47
N GLY A 126 5.80 -2.38 -6.25
CA GLY A 126 5.83 -3.81 -5.92
C GLY A 126 4.48 -4.54 -6.06
N ARG A 127 3.37 -3.84 -5.81
CA ARG A 127 2.02 -4.40 -6.03
C ARG A 127 1.75 -4.62 -7.52
N GLU A 128 2.22 -3.70 -8.36
CA GLU A 128 2.08 -3.80 -9.81
C GLU A 128 2.91 -4.94 -10.37
N ILE A 129 4.18 -5.05 -9.95
CA ILE A 129 5.06 -6.16 -10.33
C ILE A 129 4.41 -7.50 -9.97
N ARG A 130 3.95 -7.67 -8.72
CA ARG A 130 3.27 -8.89 -8.25
C ARG A 130 2.10 -9.27 -9.16
N ASN A 131 1.22 -8.30 -9.43
CA ASN A 131 0.02 -8.55 -10.22
C ASN A 131 0.35 -8.86 -11.67
N THR A 132 1.36 -8.19 -12.23
CA THR A 132 1.86 -8.47 -13.58
C THR A 132 2.39 -9.90 -13.69
N VAL A 133 3.20 -10.34 -12.73
CA VAL A 133 3.70 -11.73 -12.69
C VAL A 133 2.54 -12.73 -12.54
N PHE A 134 1.56 -12.43 -11.69
CA PHE A 134 0.42 -13.32 -11.48
C PHE A 134 -0.40 -13.51 -12.76
N VAL A 135 -0.73 -12.43 -13.46
CA VAL A 135 -1.46 -12.49 -14.73
C VAL A 135 -0.64 -13.20 -15.80
N ALA A 136 0.64 -12.88 -15.93
CA ALA A 136 1.53 -13.53 -16.89
C ALA A 136 1.67 -15.04 -16.63
N ARG A 137 1.68 -15.46 -15.36
CA ARG A 137 1.65 -16.87 -14.97
C ARG A 137 0.35 -17.54 -15.41
N SER A 138 -0.81 -16.91 -15.18
CA SER A 138 -2.09 -17.47 -15.62
C SER A 138 -2.16 -17.61 -17.15
N MET A 139 -1.60 -16.66 -17.91
CA MET A 139 -1.47 -16.76 -19.37
C MET A 139 -0.59 -17.95 -19.78
N ALA A 140 0.60 -18.06 -19.20
CA ALA A 140 1.52 -19.17 -19.47
C ALA A 140 0.93 -20.55 -19.11
N GLU A 141 0.21 -20.65 -17.99
CA GLU A 141 -0.49 -21.87 -17.59
C GLU A 141 -1.59 -22.26 -18.58
N TYR A 142 -2.34 -21.28 -19.10
CA TYR A 142 -3.35 -21.51 -20.13
C TYR A 142 -2.72 -21.99 -21.45
N GLU A 143 -1.57 -21.42 -21.83
CA GLU A 143 -0.83 -21.79 -23.04
C GLU A 143 0.02 -23.06 -22.88
N ASN A 144 0.10 -23.63 -21.68
CA ASN A 144 1.02 -24.72 -21.34
C ASN A 144 2.49 -24.38 -21.66
N THR A 145 2.91 -23.15 -21.38
CA THR A 145 4.27 -22.65 -21.54
C THR A 145 4.86 -22.17 -20.21
N ILE A 146 6.15 -21.83 -20.21
CA ILE A 146 6.76 -21.11 -19.09
C ILE A 146 6.45 -19.61 -19.19
N VAL A 147 6.53 -18.88 -18.07
CA VAL A 147 6.43 -17.42 -18.11
C VAL A 147 7.58 -16.86 -18.95
N CYS A 148 7.24 -16.03 -19.93
CA CYS A 148 8.19 -15.39 -20.83
C CYS A 148 7.84 -13.91 -20.97
N GLU A 149 8.66 -13.18 -21.72
CA GLU A 149 8.57 -11.72 -21.81
C GLU A 149 7.26 -11.24 -22.43
N SER A 150 6.69 -11.98 -23.39
CA SER A 150 5.42 -11.62 -24.03
C SER A 150 4.28 -11.57 -23.02
N HIS A 151 4.13 -12.59 -22.16
CA HIS A 151 3.08 -12.61 -21.14
C HIS A 151 3.17 -11.42 -20.18
N LEU A 152 4.40 -11.08 -19.77
CA LEU A 152 4.64 -9.95 -18.86
C LEU A 152 4.35 -8.60 -19.55
N ARG A 153 4.79 -8.42 -20.80
CA ARG A 153 4.51 -7.21 -21.57
C ARG A 153 3.03 -7.05 -21.85
N GLU A 154 2.34 -8.12 -22.21
CA GLU A 154 0.89 -8.10 -22.44
C GLU A 154 0.14 -7.71 -21.17
N SER A 155 0.50 -8.29 -20.03
CA SER A 155 -0.06 -7.91 -18.73
C SER A 155 0.17 -6.42 -18.41
N ILE A 156 1.36 -5.89 -18.67
CA ILE A 156 1.67 -4.46 -18.49
C ILE A 156 0.84 -3.58 -19.43
N VAL A 157 0.69 -3.97 -20.69
CA VAL A 157 -0.10 -3.22 -21.70
C VAL A 157 -1.58 -3.21 -21.32
N ALA A 158 -2.16 -4.36 -20.98
CA ALA A 158 -3.55 -4.47 -20.54
C ALA A 158 -3.82 -3.56 -19.32
N ARG A 159 -2.89 -3.54 -18.36
CA ARG A 159 -2.96 -2.63 -17.20
C ARG A 159 -2.92 -1.16 -17.61
N LYS A 160 -1.96 -0.76 -18.45
CA LYS A 160 -1.81 0.63 -18.91
C LYS A 160 -3.04 1.10 -19.67
N GLN A 161 -3.64 0.23 -20.49
CA GLN A 161 -4.88 0.53 -21.20
C GLN A 161 -6.04 0.75 -20.22
N PHE A 162 -6.24 -0.16 -19.27
CA PHE A 162 -7.27 0.00 -18.23
C PHE A 162 -7.10 1.31 -17.44
N GLN A 163 -5.87 1.67 -17.05
CA GLN A 163 -5.61 2.93 -16.34
C GLN A 163 -5.91 4.16 -17.19
N ARG A 164 -5.66 4.11 -18.52
CA ARG A 164 -6.01 5.20 -19.44
C ARG A 164 -7.51 5.32 -19.59
N ASP A 165 -8.22 4.23 -19.79
CA ASP A 165 -9.68 4.23 -19.94
C ASP A 165 -10.36 4.74 -18.66
N PHE A 166 -9.85 4.34 -17.49
CA PHE A 166 -10.35 4.80 -16.20
C PHE A 166 -10.09 6.30 -15.96
N ARG A 167 -8.98 6.85 -16.47
CA ARG A 167 -8.67 8.29 -16.37
C ARG A 167 -9.32 9.14 -17.48
N GLY A 168 -9.66 8.52 -18.61
CA GLY A 168 -10.28 9.15 -19.78
C GLY A 168 -11.81 9.08 -19.78
N ALA A 169 -12.41 8.33 -18.87
CA ALA A 169 -13.83 8.41 -18.54
C ALA A 169 -14.07 9.58 -17.56
N GLY A 170 -13.99 10.80 -18.10
CA GLY A 170 -14.32 12.06 -17.42
C GLY A 170 -15.10 12.96 -18.34
#